data_AF-A0A9D7KBS7-F1
#
_entry.id   AF-A0A9D7KBS7-F1
#
_cell.length_a   1.000
_cell.length_b   1.000
_cell.length_c   1.000
_cell.angle_alpha   90.00
_cell.angle_beta   90.00
_cell.angle_gamma   90.00
#
_symmetry.space_group_name_H-M   'P 1'
#
loop_
_entity.id
_entity.type
_entity.pdbx_description
1 polymer ?
#
loop_
_entity_poly.entity_id
_entity_poly.type
_entity_poly.pdbx_seq_one_letter_code
_entity_poly.pdbx_strand_id
1 'polypeptide(L)'
;MRYTLICILLAAASTLTPGSAIALDIQLPPETAVFKPSKLPGYMLAQRNCMICHSVHYIQSQPPTSTRDYWEATVKKMRVPFGAKFADEDIPVIVDYLVKTYGVERNSGTVALNTAGKPETVAPTATPEPADAKALLAANNCMACHSIDKQIVGPAFRDVVAKYASKANAAALVARNIRDGGSNKWGPVSMPAFGHLSDAEADVLARYVLSQ
;
A
#
# COMPACT_ATOMS: atom_id res chain seq x y z
N MET A 1 -61.16 16.78 -61.67
CA MET A 1 -61.27 18.05 -60.93
C MET A 1 -60.88 17.76 -59.47
N ARG A 2 -59.88 18.47 -58.92
CA ARG A 2 -59.44 18.50 -57.49
C ARG A 2 -58.53 17.34 -57.04
N TYR A 3 -57.40 17.49 -56.36
CA TYR A 3 -56.50 18.61 -55.98
C TYR A 3 -55.15 17.94 -55.61
N THR A 4 -54.04 18.34 -56.22
CA THR A 4 -52.69 17.85 -55.87
C THR A 4 -52.16 18.64 -54.67
N LEU A 5 -52.01 17.98 -53.52
CA LEU A 5 -51.36 18.54 -52.32
C LEU A 5 -50.18 17.62 -51.98
N ILE A 6 -48.99 17.99 -52.42
CA ILE A 6 -47.74 17.37 -51.98
C ILE A 6 -47.04 18.41 -51.10
N CYS A 7 -47.09 18.17 -49.79
CA CYS A 7 -46.41 18.97 -48.78
C CYS A 7 -44.89 18.84 -48.97
N ILE A 8 -44.22 19.96 -49.22
CA ILE A 8 -42.75 20.06 -49.19
C ILE A 8 -42.33 20.09 -47.71
N LEU A 9 -41.81 18.97 -47.21
CA LEU A 9 -41.11 18.89 -45.92
C LEU A 9 -39.66 19.36 -46.13
N LEU A 10 -39.36 20.61 -45.77
CA LEU A 10 -37.97 21.05 -45.57
C LEU A 10 -37.44 20.41 -44.27
N ALA A 11 -36.67 19.34 -44.40
CA ALA A 11 -35.84 18.82 -43.32
C ALA A 11 -34.55 19.65 -43.24
N ALA A 12 -34.53 20.67 -42.37
CA ALA A 12 -33.28 21.37 -42.03
C ALA A 12 -32.45 20.47 -41.11
N ALA A 13 -31.45 19.79 -41.68
CA ALA A 13 -30.47 19.03 -40.92
C ALA A 13 -29.47 19.98 -40.25
N SER A 14 -29.76 20.40 -39.01
CA SER A 14 -28.80 21.10 -38.16
C SER A 14 -27.69 20.14 -37.73
N THR A 15 -26.54 20.19 -38.37
CA THR A 15 -25.33 19.51 -37.92
C THR A 15 -24.77 20.25 -36.71
N LEU A 16 -25.10 19.81 -35.50
CA LEU A 16 -24.37 20.22 -34.30
C LEU A 16 -22.99 19.58 -34.36
N THR A 17 -21.95 20.40 -34.55
CA THR A 17 -20.57 19.98 -34.32
C THR A 17 -20.33 19.88 -32.81
N PRO A 18 -19.93 18.71 -32.28
CA PRO A 18 -19.56 18.61 -30.87
C PRO A 18 -18.29 19.42 -30.64
N GLY A 19 -18.37 20.43 -29.78
CA GLY A 19 -17.18 21.18 -29.33
C GLY A 19 -16.25 20.26 -28.55
N SER A 20 -14.97 20.24 -28.90
CA SER A 20 -13.95 19.50 -28.18
C SER A 20 -13.80 20.07 -26.77
N ALA A 21 -14.12 19.27 -25.75
CA ALA A 21 -13.78 19.59 -24.37
C ALA A 21 -12.26 19.33 -24.18
N ILE A 22 -11.51 20.38 -23.86
CA ILE A 22 -10.12 20.26 -23.43
C ILE A 22 -10.14 20.01 -21.93
N ALA A 23 -9.74 18.80 -21.51
CA ALA A 23 -9.54 18.51 -20.10
C ALA A 23 -8.36 19.32 -19.58
N LEU A 24 -8.61 20.22 -18.63
CA LEU A 24 -7.57 20.97 -17.94
C LEU A 24 -6.91 20.01 -16.94
N ASP A 25 -5.65 19.65 -17.17
CA ASP A 25 -4.91 18.77 -16.26
C ASP A 25 -4.48 19.57 -15.02
N ILE A 26 -5.18 19.36 -13.91
CA ILE A 26 -4.87 20.01 -12.62
C ILE A 26 -3.82 19.13 -11.94
N GLN A 27 -2.56 19.56 -12.02
CA GLN A 27 -1.47 18.94 -11.27
C GLN A 27 -1.65 19.24 -9.77
N LEU A 28 -2.22 18.30 -9.03
CA LEU A 28 -2.30 18.40 -7.58
C LEU A 28 -0.90 18.23 -6.95
N PRO A 29 -0.57 18.97 -5.88
CA PRO A 29 0.62 18.70 -5.10
C PRO A 29 0.66 17.24 -4.64
N PRO A 30 1.85 16.62 -4.57
CA PRO A 30 1.95 15.25 -4.09
C PRO A 30 1.45 15.14 -2.64
N GLU A 31 0.82 14.00 -2.30
CA GLU A 31 0.45 13.70 -0.92
C GLU A 31 1.74 13.54 -0.09
N THR A 32 1.99 14.49 0.81
CA THR A 32 3.24 14.54 1.58
C THR A 32 3.11 13.95 2.98
N ALA A 33 1.87 13.68 3.46
CA ALA A 33 1.68 13.13 4.78
C ALA A 33 2.06 11.64 4.80
N VAL A 34 3.15 11.32 5.49
CA VAL A 34 3.61 9.96 5.74
C VAL A 34 3.46 9.58 7.21
N PHE A 35 3.34 8.28 7.48
CA PHE A 35 3.37 7.75 8.84
C PHE A 35 4.73 8.04 9.50
N LYS A 36 4.71 8.36 10.80
CA LYS A 36 5.91 8.58 11.59
C LYS A 36 6.67 7.25 11.68
N PRO A 37 7.93 7.18 11.21
CA PRO A 37 8.71 5.94 11.25
C PRO A 37 8.79 5.38 12.67
N SER A 38 8.59 4.07 12.81
CA SER A 38 8.69 3.38 14.10
C SER A 38 9.15 1.94 13.91
N LYS A 39 9.80 1.40 14.94
CA LYS A 39 10.16 -0.03 15.02
C LYS A 39 8.99 -0.90 15.45
N LEU A 40 7.87 -0.31 15.87
CA LEU A 40 6.68 -1.05 16.27
C LEU A 40 6.09 -1.78 15.06
N PRO A 41 5.71 -3.08 15.17
CA PRO A 41 5.16 -3.83 14.04
C PRO A 41 3.92 -3.18 13.40
N GLY A 42 3.14 -2.42 14.20
CA GLY A 42 1.97 -1.69 13.73
C GLY A 42 2.24 -0.58 12.73
N TYR A 43 3.48 -0.07 12.64
CA TYR A 43 3.86 0.95 11.65
C TYR A 43 3.66 0.43 10.22
N MET A 44 4.17 -0.77 9.94
CA MET A 44 4.07 -1.39 8.62
C MET A 44 2.64 -1.79 8.27
N LEU A 45 1.85 -2.22 9.27
CA LEU A 45 0.43 -2.53 9.08
C LEU A 45 -0.37 -1.27 8.78
N ALA A 46 -0.10 -0.15 9.46
CA ALA A 46 -0.76 1.12 9.20
C ALA A 46 -0.39 1.67 7.81
N GLN A 47 0.89 1.64 7.44
CA GLN A 47 1.37 2.14 6.15
C GLN A 47 0.77 1.38 4.97
N ARG A 48 0.69 0.05 5.04
CA ARG A 48 0.16 -0.76 3.94
C ARG A 48 -1.36 -0.71 3.82
N ASN A 49 -2.09 -0.53 4.92
CA ASN A 49 -3.54 -0.72 4.93
C ASN A 49 -4.34 0.59 5.00
N CYS A 50 -3.82 1.63 5.66
CA CYS A 50 -4.60 2.85 5.92
C CYS A 50 -4.45 3.90 4.82
N MET A 51 -3.29 3.96 4.16
CA MET A 51 -3.02 4.91 3.06
C MET A 51 -3.75 4.55 1.76
N ILE A 52 -4.42 3.39 1.71
CA ILE A 52 -5.17 2.95 0.53
C ILE A 52 -6.39 3.84 0.26
N CYS A 53 -7.04 4.33 1.32
CA CYS A 53 -8.32 5.04 1.20
C CYS A 53 -8.25 6.52 1.60
N HIS A 54 -7.32 6.90 2.46
CA HIS A 54 -7.18 8.29 2.92
C HIS A 54 -5.72 8.64 3.20
N SER A 55 -5.40 9.93 3.24
CA SER A 55 -4.07 10.40 3.62
C SER A 55 -3.77 10.15 5.09
N VAL A 56 -2.49 10.16 5.44
CA VAL A 56 -2.03 10.04 6.83
C VAL A 56 -2.40 11.29 7.65
N HIS A 57 -2.78 12.39 6.99
CA HIS A 57 -3.13 13.63 7.68
C HIS A 57 -4.25 13.45 8.71
N TYR A 58 -5.25 12.61 8.42
CA TYR A 58 -6.31 12.29 9.40
C TYR A 58 -5.77 11.69 10.69
N ILE A 59 -4.69 10.91 10.63
CA ILE A 59 -4.07 10.30 11.80
C ILE A 59 -3.21 11.32 12.55
N GLN A 60 -2.50 12.17 11.81
CA GLN A 60 -1.66 13.24 12.38
C GLN A 60 -2.49 14.32 13.08
N SER A 61 -3.72 14.56 12.64
CA SER A 61 -4.63 15.56 13.20
C SER A 61 -5.48 15.06 14.37
N GLN A 62 -5.37 13.78 14.74
CA GLN A 62 -6.07 13.27 15.92
C GLN A 62 -5.55 13.95 17.20
N PRO A 63 -6.43 14.15 18.21
CA PRO A 63 -6.00 14.72 19.47
C PRO A 63 -4.80 13.95 20.05
N PRO A 64 -3.72 14.61 20.45
CA PRO A 64 -2.57 13.93 21.06
C PRO A 64 -2.90 13.31 22.43
N THR A 65 -4.08 13.62 22.96
CA THR A 65 -4.67 13.06 24.18
C THR A 65 -5.60 11.89 23.91
N SER A 66 -5.65 11.38 22.68
CA SER A 66 -6.42 10.19 22.34
C SER A 66 -5.89 8.94 23.05
N THR A 67 -6.78 8.27 23.78
CA THR A 67 -6.50 7.06 24.56
C THR A 67 -6.40 5.83 23.68
N ARG A 68 -5.93 4.72 24.25
CA ARG A 68 -5.89 3.42 23.58
C ARG A 68 -7.27 2.98 23.09
N ASP A 69 -8.30 3.09 23.94
CA ASP A 69 -9.68 2.75 23.60
C ASP A 69 -10.21 3.59 22.43
N TYR A 70 -9.87 4.87 22.38
CA TYR A 70 -10.21 5.75 21.26
C TYR A 70 -9.60 5.24 19.95
N TRP A 71 -8.31 4.91 19.98
CA TRP A 71 -7.61 4.39 18.81
C TRP A 71 -8.15 3.02 18.39
N GLU A 72 -8.47 2.14 19.34
CA GLU A 72 -9.06 0.84 19.05
C GLU A 72 -10.44 0.96 18.39
N ALA A 73 -11.31 1.82 18.93
CA ALA A 73 -12.61 2.08 18.32
C ALA A 73 -12.46 2.68 16.90
N THR A 74 -11.46 3.54 16.70
CA THR A 74 -11.17 4.15 15.39
C THR A 74 -10.71 3.09 14.39
N VAL A 75 -9.74 2.24 14.74
CA VAL A 75 -9.22 1.17 13.88
C VAL A 75 -10.31 0.14 13.56
N LYS A 76 -11.13 -0.24 14.55
CA LYS A 76 -12.30 -1.11 14.33
C LYS A 76 -13.31 -0.51 13.36
N LYS A 77 -13.53 0.81 13.43
CA LYS A 77 -14.40 1.52 12.47
C LYS A 77 -13.85 1.44 11.04
N MET A 78 -12.52 1.58 10.87
CA MET A 78 -11.87 1.42 9.57
C MET A 78 -12.04 0.00 9.02
N ARG A 79 -11.89 -1.01 9.87
CA ARG A 79 -11.99 -2.42 9.44
C ARG A 79 -13.42 -2.85 9.11
N VAL A 80 -14.36 -2.59 10.02
CA VAL A 80 -15.71 -3.18 9.94
C VAL A 80 -16.67 -2.29 9.15
N PRO A 81 -17.09 -1.10 9.63
CA PRO A 81 -17.92 -0.16 8.86
C PRO A 81 -17.33 0.29 7.53
N PHE A 82 -16.04 0.61 7.47
CA PHE A 82 -15.42 1.15 6.26
C PHE A 82 -14.73 0.09 5.39
N GLY A 83 -14.64 -1.16 5.87
CA GLY A 83 -14.27 -2.31 5.05
C GLY A 83 -12.78 -2.43 4.69
N ALA A 84 -11.88 -1.76 5.42
CA ALA A 84 -10.43 -1.87 5.22
C ALA A 84 -9.97 -3.33 5.33
N LYS A 85 -9.09 -3.75 4.41
CA LYS A 85 -8.68 -5.14 4.22
C LYS A 85 -7.43 -5.49 5.05
N PHE A 86 -7.63 -5.67 6.36
CA PHE A 86 -6.61 -6.22 7.26
C PHE A 86 -7.23 -7.16 8.29
N ALA A 87 -6.42 -7.98 8.95
CA ALA A 87 -6.88 -9.06 9.82
C ALA A 87 -7.44 -8.52 11.16
N ASP A 88 -8.27 -9.29 11.86
CA ASP A 88 -8.83 -8.87 13.18
C ASP A 88 -7.70 -8.77 14.21
N GLU A 89 -6.77 -9.71 14.08
CA GLU A 89 -5.62 -9.94 14.93
C GLU A 89 -4.60 -8.80 14.80
N ASP A 90 -4.62 -8.06 13.69
CA ASP A 90 -3.77 -6.91 13.43
C ASP A 90 -4.23 -5.65 14.18
N ILE A 91 -5.51 -5.56 14.61
CA ILE A 91 -6.07 -4.40 15.31
C ILE A 91 -5.21 -4.00 16.51
N PRO A 92 -4.94 -4.87 17.51
CA PRO A 92 -4.17 -4.49 18.69
C PRO A 92 -2.75 -4.01 18.35
N VAL A 93 -2.15 -4.58 17.30
CA VAL A 93 -0.80 -4.22 16.84
C VAL A 93 -0.78 -2.82 16.21
N ILE A 94 -1.78 -2.50 15.39
CA ILE A 94 -1.96 -1.16 14.80
C ILE A 94 -2.24 -0.14 15.90
N VAL A 95 -3.14 -0.46 16.84
CA VAL A 95 -3.50 0.42 17.96
C VAL A 95 -2.29 0.76 18.82
N ASP A 96 -1.43 -0.23 19.10
CA ASP A 96 -0.20 -0.01 19.88
C ASP A 96 0.73 1.02 19.22
N TYR A 97 0.92 0.92 17.91
CA TYR A 97 1.67 1.91 17.15
C TYR A 97 1.00 3.30 17.22
N LEU A 98 -0.32 3.38 17.00
CA LEU A 98 -1.03 4.65 16.95
C LEU A 98 -1.00 5.39 18.28
N VAL A 99 -1.28 4.70 19.39
CA VAL A 99 -1.30 5.35 20.71
C VAL A 99 0.10 5.75 21.19
N LYS A 100 1.14 4.94 20.92
CA LYS A 100 2.53 5.24 21.30
C LYS A 100 3.21 6.26 20.38
N THR A 101 2.62 6.58 19.23
CA THR A 101 3.22 7.52 18.26
C THR A 101 2.44 8.82 18.14
N TYR A 102 1.12 8.76 18.29
CA TYR A 102 0.19 9.86 18.08
C TYR A 102 -0.72 10.14 19.29
N GLY A 103 -0.97 9.15 20.16
CA GLY A 103 -1.88 9.27 21.30
C GLY A 103 -1.21 9.62 22.63
N VAL A 104 -1.95 9.41 23.72
CA VAL A 104 -1.52 9.74 25.10
C VAL A 104 -0.20 9.10 25.51
N GLU A 105 0.13 7.93 24.94
CA GLU A 105 1.33 7.16 25.30
C GLU A 105 2.61 7.67 24.61
N ARG A 106 2.50 8.65 23.69
CA ARG A 106 3.63 9.14 22.87
C ARG A 106 4.84 9.68 23.64
N ASN A 107 4.64 10.10 24.88
CA ASN A 107 5.68 10.64 25.75
C ASN A 107 6.07 9.66 26.88
N SER A 108 5.54 8.44 26.88
CA SER A 108 5.88 7.43 27.90
C SER A 108 7.26 6.78 27.66
N GLY A 109 8.05 7.33 26.73
CA GLY A 109 9.36 6.83 26.31
C GLY A 109 10.57 7.67 26.74
N THR A 110 10.43 8.70 27.59
CA THR A 110 11.58 9.43 28.18
C THR A 110 11.96 9.00 29.60
N VAL A 111 11.38 7.91 30.12
CA VAL A 111 11.87 7.28 31.35
C VAL A 111 12.09 5.78 31.10
N ALA A 112 13.38 5.43 31.02
CA ALA A 112 13.96 4.09 31.18
C ALA A 112 13.58 2.99 30.17
N LEU A 113 14.37 2.87 29.09
CA LEU A 113 15.06 1.59 28.88
C LEU A 113 15.86 1.32 30.16
N ASN A 114 15.48 0.29 30.91
CA ASN A 114 16.35 -0.60 31.70
C ASN A 114 15.48 -1.43 32.65
N THR A 115 15.11 -2.63 32.22
CA THR A 115 15.27 -3.83 33.05
C THR A 115 15.48 -5.00 32.11
N ALA A 116 16.64 -5.63 32.26
CA ALA A 116 17.02 -6.86 31.62
C ALA A 116 16.01 -7.97 31.98
N GLY A 117 15.28 -8.45 30.97
CA GLY A 117 14.64 -9.76 30.98
C GLY A 117 15.51 -10.72 30.17
N LYS A 118 15.95 -11.78 30.83
CA LYS A 118 16.79 -12.89 30.34
C LYS A 118 16.35 -13.42 28.96
N PRO A 119 17.27 -13.76 28.05
CA PRO A 119 16.94 -14.43 26.80
C PRO A 119 16.40 -15.82 27.14
N GLU A 120 15.12 -16.05 26.87
CA GLU A 120 14.57 -17.39 26.93
C GLU A 120 14.96 -18.10 25.64
N THR A 121 15.92 -19.02 25.80
CA THR A 121 16.36 -19.98 24.80
C THR A 121 15.20 -20.87 24.40
N VAL A 122 14.69 -20.70 23.17
CA VAL A 122 14.10 -21.80 22.43
C VAL A 122 15.15 -22.27 21.44
N ALA A 123 15.76 -23.42 21.74
CA ALA A 123 16.72 -24.09 20.88
C ALA A 123 16.03 -24.64 19.60
N PRO A 124 16.79 -24.89 18.53
CA PRO A 124 16.31 -24.90 17.16
C PRO A 124 15.81 -26.29 16.77
N THR A 125 14.74 -26.38 15.97
CA THR A 125 14.60 -27.35 14.86
C THR A 125 13.40 -26.95 14.03
N ALA A 126 13.64 -26.15 13.01
CA ALA A 126 13.04 -26.32 11.70
C ALA A 126 13.93 -25.56 10.73
N THR A 127 14.55 -26.27 9.78
CA THR A 127 14.88 -25.65 8.50
C THR A 127 13.63 -24.88 8.08
N PRO A 128 13.66 -23.56 7.80
CA PRO A 128 12.47 -22.91 7.30
C PRO A 128 12.08 -23.69 6.04
N GLU A 129 10.90 -24.31 6.05
CA GLU A 129 10.29 -24.74 4.81
C GLU A 129 10.38 -23.54 3.85
N PRO A 130 10.66 -23.74 2.56
CA PRO A 130 10.65 -22.63 1.62
C PRO A 130 9.27 -21.99 1.73
N ALA A 131 9.22 -20.80 2.34
CA ALA A 131 7.98 -20.08 2.55
C ALA A 131 7.28 -20.01 1.20
N ASP A 132 6.02 -20.45 1.13
CA ASP A 132 5.29 -20.42 -0.14
C ASP A 132 5.24 -18.96 -0.62
N ALA A 133 5.81 -18.71 -1.79
CA ALA A 133 5.83 -17.37 -2.37
C ALA A 133 4.42 -16.79 -2.43
N LYS A 134 3.40 -17.59 -2.79
CA LYS A 134 2.01 -17.11 -2.85
C LYS A 134 1.50 -16.68 -1.47
N ALA A 135 1.81 -17.45 -0.43
CA ALA A 135 1.47 -17.10 0.95
C ALA A 135 2.18 -15.81 1.39
N LEU A 136 3.47 -15.65 1.07
CA LEU A 136 4.20 -14.42 1.36
C LEU A 136 3.63 -13.21 0.60
N LEU A 137 3.28 -13.37 -0.69
CA LEU A 137 2.67 -12.31 -1.49
C LEU A 137 1.33 -11.87 -0.89
N ALA A 138 0.50 -12.82 -0.47
CA ALA A 138 -0.79 -12.56 0.17
C ALA A 138 -0.61 -11.88 1.54
N ALA A 139 0.22 -12.44 2.43
CA ALA A 139 0.49 -11.89 3.76
C ALA A 139 1.06 -10.47 3.72
N ASN A 140 1.77 -10.13 2.64
CA ASN A 140 2.38 -8.82 2.46
C ASN A 140 1.56 -7.90 1.54
N ASN A 141 0.39 -8.33 1.07
CA ASN A 141 -0.49 -7.56 0.19
C ASN A 141 0.20 -7.05 -1.09
N CYS A 142 1.17 -7.80 -1.63
CA CYS A 142 1.93 -7.38 -2.82
C CYS A 142 1.02 -7.17 -4.04
N MET A 143 -0.03 -7.99 -4.16
CA MET A 143 -0.99 -7.95 -5.26
C MET A 143 -1.97 -6.77 -5.19
N ALA A 144 -1.97 -5.98 -4.12
CA ALA A 144 -2.76 -4.75 -4.04
C ALA A 144 -2.20 -3.65 -4.96
N CYS A 145 -0.88 -3.68 -5.21
CA CYS A 145 -0.17 -2.68 -6.01
C CYS A 145 0.55 -3.24 -7.22
N HIS A 146 0.75 -4.56 -7.30
CA HIS A 146 1.34 -5.23 -8.45
C HIS A 146 0.39 -6.24 -9.06
N SER A 147 0.52 -6.49 -10.36
CA SER A 147 -0.11 -7.62 -11.02
C SER A 147 0.93 -8.41 -11.82
N ILE A 148 0.52 -9.54 -12.38
CA ILE A 148 1.42 -10.38 -13.17
C ILE A 148 1.83 -9.66 -14.47
N ASP A 149 0.86 -9.13 -15.21
CA ASP A 149 1.01 -8.76 -16.62
C ASP A 149 0.64 -7.30 -16.93
N LYS A 150 0.02 -6.58 -15.99
CA LYS A 150 -0.40 -5.19 -16.18
C LYS A 150 0.07 -4.28 -15.05
N GLN A 151 0.61 -3.12 -15.40
CA GLN A 151 0.85 -2.06 -14.43
C GLN A 151 -0.47 -1.58 -13.82
N ILE A 152 -0.56 -1.56 -12.49
CA ILE A 152 -1.68 -0.99 -11.75
C ILE A 152 -1.22 0.24 -10.96
N VAL A 153 -0.61 0.05 -9.78
CA VAL A 153 0.06 1.11 -9.03
C VAL A 153 1.57 1.02 -9.24
N GLY A 154 2.12 -0.17 -8.99
CA GLY A 154 3.48 -0.56 -9.34
C GLY A 154 3.53 -1.31 -10.68
N PRO A 155 4.75 -1.57 -11.20
CA PRO A 155 4.96 -2.28 -12.46
C PRO A 155 4.37 -3.69 -12.43
N ALA A 156 4.03 -4.23 -13.60
CA ALA A 156 3.74 -5.64 -13.71
C ALA A 156 4.98 -6.47 -13.35
N PHE A 157 4.82 -7.67 -12.79
CA PHE A 157 5.96 -8.54 -12.53
C PHE A 157 6.73 -8.88 -13.82
N ARG A 158 6.03 -9.01 -14.96
CA ARG A 158 6.67 -9.18 -16.27
C ARG A 158 7.55 -8.00 -16.69
N ASP A 159 7.20 -6.77 -16.30
CA ASP A 159 8.05 -5.60 -16.54
C ASP A 159 9.32 -5.66 -15.67
N VAL A 160 9.19 -6.13 -14.43
CA VAL A 160 10.33 -6.39 -13.53
C VAL A 160 11.25 -7.44 -14.16
N VAL A 161 10.71 -8.55 -14.65
CA VAL A 161 11.50 -9.58 -15.34
C VAL A 161 12.25 -8.98 -16.52
N ALA A 162 11.57 -8.23 -17.39
CA ALA A 162 12.20 -7.58 -18.54
C ALA A 162 13.34 -6.62 -18.15
N LYS A 163 13.15 -5.80 -17.11
CA LYS A 163 14.17 -4.84 -16.65
C LYS A 163 15.40 -5.53 -16.05
N TYR A 164 15.21 -6.67 -15.37
CA TYR A 164 16.29 -7.38 -14.66
C TYR A 164 16.86 -8.59 -15.42
N ALA A 165 16.32 -8.96 -16.59
CA ALA A 165 16.69 -10.17 -17.34
C ALA A 165 18.20 -10.33 -17.62
N SER A 166 18.93 -9.23 -17.80
CA SER A 166 20.37 -9.24 -18.09
C SER A 166 21.27 -9.13 -16.86
N LYS A 167 20.70 -9.13 -15.65
CA LYS A 167 21.46 -8.95 -14.41
C LYS A 167 21.74 -10.31 -13.77
N ALA A 168 23.01 -10.69 -13.71
CA ALA A 168 23.46 -11.93 -13.05
C ALA A 168 23.04 -12.01 -11.57
N ASN A 169 22.80 -10.86 -10.91
CA ASN A 169 22.33 -10.74 -9.54
C ASN A 169 20.89 -10.23 -9.44
N ALA A 170 20.03 -10.54 -10.43
CA ALA A 170 18.64 -10.08 -10.49
C ALA A 170 17.86 -10.37 -9.20
N ALA A 171 17.90 -11.61 -8.70
CA ALA A 171 17.17 -11.99 -7.48
C ALA A 171 17.61 -11.16 -6.27
N ALA A 172 18.92 -11.00 -6.04
CA ALA A 172 19.44 -10.17 -4.96
C ALA A 172 19.09 -8.68 -5.11
N LEU A 173 19.07 -8.15 -6.34
CA LEU A 173 18.67 -6.77 -6.59
C LEU A 173 17.18 -6.56 -6.31
N VAL A 174 16.32 -7.47 -6.78
CA VAL A 174 14.88 -7.41 -6.56
C VAL A 174 14.57 -7.59 -5.07
N ALA A 175 15.20 -8.53 -4.38
CA ALA A 175 15.05 -8.74 -2.94
C ALA A 175 15.41 -7.49 -2.13
N ARG A 176 16.52 -6.82 -2.47
CA ARG A 176 16.86 -5.52 -1.86
C ARG A 176 15.81 -4.46 -2.12
N ASN A 177 15.31 -4.33 -3.36
CA ASN A 177 14.25 -3.36 -3.65
C ASN A 177 12.95 -3.66 -2.87
N ILE A 178 12.63 -4.94 -2.65
CA ILE A 178 11.47 -5.32 -1.83
C ILE A 178 11.68 -4.85 -0.39
N ARG A 179 12.83 -5.13 0.21
CA ARG A 179 13.10 -4.79 1.61
C ARG A 179 13.26 -3.28 1.84
N ASP A 180 14.00 -2.62 0.97
CA ASP A 180 14.38 -1.21 1.13
C ASP A 180 13.34 -0.26 0.51
N GLY A 181 12.45 -0.79 -0.33
CA GLY A 181 11.55 0.00 -1.15
C GLY A 181 12.30 0.79 -2.24
N GLY A 182 11.69 1.84 -2.75
CA GLY A 182 12.38 2.79 -3.62
C GLY A 182 11.49 3.75 -4.37
N SER A 183 12.09 4.86 -4.80
CA SER A 183 11.46 5.93 -5.57
C SER A 183 12.04 5.99 -6.99
N ASN A 184 11.30 6.59 -7.93
CA ASN A 184 11.81 7.05 -9.24
C ASN A 184 12.33 5.95 -10.20
N LYS A 185 12.19 4.66 -9.87
CA LYS A 185 12.63 3.55 -10.75
C LYS A 185 11.59 3.15 -11.81
N TRP A 186 10.32 3.38 -11.51
CA TRP A 186 9.15 2.91 -12.27
C TRP A 186 8.10 3.99 -12.49
N GLY A 187 8.46 5.26 -12.23
CA GLY A 187 7.55 6.39 -12.22
C GLY A 187 7.60 7.17 -10.90
N PRO A 188 6.63 8.10 -10.69
CA PRO A 188 6.59 8.97 -9.51
C PRO A 188 6.16 8.24 -8.22
N VAL A 189 5.50 7.09 -8.34
CA VAL A 189 5.03 6.31 -7.19
C VAL A 189 6.20 5.54 -6.57
N SER A 190 6.43 5.76 -5.27
CA SER A 190 7.47 5.05 -4.52
C SER A 190 6.92 3.74 -3.95
N MET A 191 7.67 2.65 -4.12
CA MET A 191 7.38 1.36 -3.48
C MET A 191 7.77 1.44 -1.99
N PRO A 192 6.85 1.15 -1.05
CA PRO A 192 7.16 1.10 0.38
C PRO A 192 8.22 0.04 0.71
N ALA A 193 9.00 0.27 1.77
CA ALA A 193 9.99 -0.68 2.27
C ALA A 193 9.31 -1.82 3.02
N PHE A 194 9.67 -3.07 2.73
CA PHE A 194 9.23 -4.26 3.48
C PHE A 194 10.35 -4.74 4.40
N GLY A 195 10.86 -3.84 5.25
CA GLY A 195 12.03 -4.08 6.11
C GLY A 195 11.81 -5.13 7.21
N HIS A 196 10.56 -5.53 7.46
CA HIS A 196 10.21 -6.62 8.36
C HIS A 196 10.47 -8.01 7.76
N LEU A 197 10.63 -8.12 6.44
CA LEU A 197 10.97 -9.38 5.79
C LEU A 197 12.43 -9.76 6.05
N SER A 198 12.65 -11.01 6.38
CA SER A 198 13.98 -11.61 6.39
C SER A 198 14.59 -11.63 4.99
N ASP A 199 15.91 -11.77 4.90
CA ASP A 199 16.60 -11.91 3.61
C ASP A 199 16.11 -13.13 2.84
N ALA A 200 15.78 -14.22 3.54
CA ALA A 200 15.27 -15.45 2.94
C ALA A 200 13.87 -15.27 2.32
N GLU A 201 12.94 -14.64 3.05
CA GLU A 201 11.59 -14.36 2.53
C GLU A 201 11.63 -13.39 1.35
N ALA A 202 12.48 -12.37 1.41
CA ALA A 202 12.67 -11.43 0.32
C ALA A 202 13.27 -12.10 -0.93
N ASP A 203 14.20 -13.04 -0.77
CA ASP A 203 14.75 -13.84 -1.88
C ASP A 203 13.69 -14.74 -2.52
N VAL A 204 12.85 -15.39 -1.71
CA VAL A 204 11.71 -16.19 -2.20
C VAL A 204 10.76 -15.33 -3.04
N LEU A 205 10.34 -14.17 -2.53
CA LEU A 205 9.48 -13.24 -3.26
C LEU A 205 10.14 -12.74 -4.55
N ALA A 206 11.42 -12.39 -4.49
CA ALA A 206 12.17 -11.92 -5.65
C ALA A 206 12.25 -12.98 -6.75
N ARG A 207 12.52 -14.24 -6.40
CA ARG A 207 12.55 -15.36 -7.35
C ARG A 207 11.18 -15.61 -7.97
N TYR A 208 10.11 -15.54 -7.17
CA TYR A 208 8.76 -15.63 -7.71
C TYR A 208 8.50 -14.51 -8.72
N VAL A 209 8.77 -13.25 -8.38
CA VAL A 209 8.57 -12.11 -9.30
C VAL A 209 9.35 -12.31 -10.61
N LEU A 210 10.59 -12.81 -10.52
CA LEU A 210 11.44 -13.07 -11.69
C LEU A 210 11.07 -14.33 -12.48
N SER A 211 10.15 -15.15 -11.98
CA SER A 211 9.65 -16.34 -12.67
C SER A 211 8.31 -16.10 -13.39
N GLN A 212 7.79 -14.88 -13.37
CA GLN A 212 6.53 -14.51 -14.03
C GLN A 212 6.74 -14.19 -15.51
#